data_AF-A0A5N7CV81-F1
#
_entry.id   AF-A0A5N7CV81-F1
#
_cell.length_a   1.000
_cell.length_b   1.000
_cell.length_c   1.000
_cell.angle_alpha   90.00
_cell.angle_beta   90.00
_cell.angle_gamma   90.00
#
_symmetry.space_group_name_H-M   'P 1'
#
loop_
_entity.id
_entity.type
_entity.pdbx_description
1 polymer ?
#
loop_
_entity_poly.entity_id
_entity_poly.type
_entity_poly.pdbx_seq_one_letter_code
_entity_poly.pdbx_strand_id
1 'polypeptide(L)'
;MRPSTLAVGTIASLATIIQAFTHPGLLHTNSDFERIKTKVQSNAEPWLTGWYKLTNSSFAKTSYTPRPQETIYRGKDGTHAENYPNLYKDIAAAYALAIEWKVTDDKAYADAAVSILDAWATTLKGISGNSDKFLAAGIYGYEFANAAEIMRDYDGWDKTKLAAFQEMMVSVFYPMNHDFFVRHNDAKIDHYWANWDLCNVASMLSIGVLADNETMYQEAVDYFKNGTGNGAIEKMVWKLYDVEGQVLGQGQEAGRDQGHSMLDFALLGAIAQAAFNQGEDLFAYADNRILAGAEYVAKYNLGEDVPYTTYQNSDVTQTVISENSRGDVRPIWELLYNHYGVLKKLNVTWTKKYRGMVVEKGEGAEGGGGYYGSTSGGFDQLGYGTLLYSL
;
A
#
# COMPACT_ATOMS: atom_id res chain seq x y z
N MET A 1 -29.08 -65.76 -13.16
CA MET A 1 -29.36 -64.42 -12.61
C MET A 1 -28.10 -63.96 -11.88
N ARG A 2 -27.38 -62.97 -12.42
CA ARG A 2 -26.20 -62.39 -11.77
C ARG A 2 -26.63 -61.09 -11.08
N PRO A 3 -26.23 -60.82 -9.83
CA PRO A 3 -26.57 -59.58 -9.16
C PRO A 3 -25.61 -58.47 -9.61
N SER A 4 -26.18 -57.31 -9.89
CA SER A 4 -25.50 -56.05 -10.17
C SER A 4 -25.03 -55.40 -8.87
N THR A 5 -23.72 -55.24 -8.70
CA THR A 5 -23.11 -54.41 -7.67
C THR A 5 -23.07 -52.95 -8.13
N LEU A 6 -23.86 -52.09 -7.49
CA LEU A 6 -23.69 -50.63 -7.56
C LEU A 6 -22.45 -50.23 -6.74
N ALA A 7 -21.50 -49.55 -7.37
CA ALA A 7 -20.45 -48.83 -6.67
C ALA A 7 -21.00 -47.48 -6.20
N VAL A 8 -21.04 -47.28 -4.88
CA VAL A 8 -21.32 -45.97 -4.27
C VAL A 8 -20.00 -45.20 -4.24
N GLY A 9 -19.90 -44.16 -5.08
CA GLY A 9 -18.79 -43.22 -5.04
C GLY A 9 -19.01 -42.21 -3.91
N THR A 10 -18.14 -42.22 -2.90
CA THR A 10 -18.07 -41.18 -1.88
C THR A 10 -17.49 -39.91 -2.50
N ILE A 11 -18.31 -38.87 -2.65
CA ILE A 11 -17.85 -37.52 -2.92
C ILE A 11 -17.26 -37.00 -1.61
N ALA A 12 -15.94 -36.88 -1.54
CA ALA A 12 -15.29 -36.12 -0.49
C ALA A 12 -15.54 -34.62 -0.79
N SER A 13 -16.46 -33.99 -0.05
CA SER A 13 -16.52 -32.53 0.02
C SER A 13 -15.20 -32.04 0.59
N LEU A 14 -14.40 -31.37 -0.25
CA LEU A 14 -13.34 -30.49 0.22
C LEU A 14 -14.04 -29.36 0.96
N ALA A 15 -14.06 -29.43 2.29
CA ALA A 15 -14.38 -28.28 3.11
C ALA A 15 -13.25 -27.27 2.89
N THR A 16 -13.55 -26.16 2.23
CA THR A 16 -12.67 -24.99 2.21
C THR A 16 -12.49 -24.57 3.67
N ILE A 17 -11.28 -24.74 4.20
CA ILE A 17 -10.94 -24.18 5.51
C ILE A 17 -10.90 -22.67 5.27
N ILE A 18 -11.91 -21.95 5.76
CA ILE A 18 -11.85 -20.49 5.89
C ILE A 18 -10.67 -20.22 6.83
N GLN A 19 -9.57 -19.73 6.28
CA GLN A 19 -8.44 -19.30 7.09
C GLN A 19 -8.80 -17.93 7.66
N ALA A 20 -8.89 -17.83 8.98
CA ALA A 20 -9.07 -16.54 9.64
C ALA A 20 -7.89 -15.62 9.31
N PHE A 21 -8.16 -14.31 9.16
CA PHE A 21 -7.11 -13.34 8.95
C PHE A 21 -6.14 -13.29 10.13
N THR A 22 -4.87 -13.04 9.80
CA THR A 22 -3.82 -12.78 10.78
C THR A 22 -3.88 -11.32 11.20
N HIS A 23 -3.81 -11.09 12.51
CA HIS A 23 -3.86 -9.76 13.11
C HIS A 23 -2.73 -9.53 14.15
N PRO A 24 -2.10 -8.35 14.17
CA PRO A 24 -2.02 -7.44 13.04
C PRO A 24 -1.37 -8.15 11.83
N GLY A 25 -1.91 -7.96 10.63
CA GLY A 25 -1.42 -8.66 9.44
C GLY A 25 -1.57 -7.91 8.13
N LEU A 26 -1.68 -6.58 8.18
CA LEU A 26 -1.52 -5.74 6.98
C LEU A 26 -0.03 -5.57 6.66
N LEU A 27 0.53 -4.36 6.71
CA LEU A 27 1.93 -4.16 6.37
C LEU A 27 2.91 -4.75 7.39
N HIS A 28 2.50 -4.87 8.66
CA HIS A 28 3.35 -5.34 9.76
C HIS A 28 2.64 -6.38 10.61
N THR A 29 3.38 -7.39 11.03
CA THR A 29 2.94 -8.43 11.96
C THR A 29 3.49 -8.20 13.37
N ASN A 30 2.97 -8.92 14.36
CA ASN A 30 3.59 -8.94 15.70
C ASN A 30 5.06 -9.39 15.65
N SER A 31 5.41 -10.33 14.76
CA SER A 31 6.80 -10.77 14.60
C SER A 31 7.72 -9.67 14.05
N ASP A 32 7.17 -8.77 13.23
CA ASP A 32 7.91 -7.60 12.74
C ASP A 32 8.20 -6.63 13.87
N PHE A 33 7.20 -6.29 14.69
CA PHE A 33 7.40 -5.40 15.82
C PHE A 33 8.34 -5.96 16.88
N GLU A 34 8.30 -7.26 17.17
CA GLU A 34 9.27 -7.89 18.08
C GLU A 34 10.72 -7.80 17.54
N ARG A 35 10.91 -8.01 16.23
CA ARG A 35 12.21 -7.81 15.58
C ARG A 35 12.66 -6.36 15.70
N ILE A 36 11.81 -5.41 15.34
CA ILE A 36 12.12 -3.98 15.35
C ILE A 36 12.50 -3.53 16.76
N LYS A 37 11.67 -3.88 17.76
CA LYS A 37 11.91 -3.57 19.17
C LYS A 37 13.24 -4.10 19.66
N THR A 38 13.55 -5.36 19.37
CA THR A 38 14.84 -5.98 19.71
C THR A 38 16.01 -5.22 19.08
N LYS A 39 15.90 -4.86 17.79
CA LYS A 39 16.96 -4.16 17.06
C LYS A 39 17.18 -2.74 17.59
N VAL A 40 16.11 -1.99 17.83
CA VAL A 40 16.17 -0.64 18.41
C VAL A 40 16.77 -0.67 19.82
N GLN A 41 16.29 -1.57 20.70
CA GLN A 41 16.81 -1.69 22.08
C GLN A 41 18.30 -2.07 22.13
N SER A 42 18.77 -2.84 21.14
CA SER A 42 20.18 -3.21 21.00
C SER A 42 21.05 -2.16 20.29
N ASN A 43 20.48 -1.00 19.92
CA ASN A 43 21.15 0.04 19.11
C ASN A 43 21.71 -0.51 17.78
N ALA A 44 21.00 -1.45 17.15
CA ALA A 44 21.46 -2.07 15.91
C ALA A 44 21.13 -1.20 14.69
N GLU A 45 22.11 -0.99 13.83
CA GLU A 45 21.91 -0.36 12.52
C GLU A 45 21.45 -1.38 11.46
N PRO A 46 20.59 -0.98 10.50
CA PRO A 46 20.10 0.40 10.26
C PRO A 46 18.82 0.77 11.04
N TRP A 47 18.29 -0.12 11.87
CA TRP A 47 17.03 0.11 12.61
C TRP A 47 17.10 1.32 13.53
N LEU A 48 18.24 1.59 14.18
CA LEU A 48 18.40 2.76 15.05
C LEU A 48 18.31 4.07 14.25
N THR A 49 18.97 4.16 13.08
CA THR A 49 18.84 5.32 12.20
C THR A 49 17.38 5.52 11.73
N GLY A 50 16.71 4.43 11.33
CA GLY A 50 15.29 4.47 10.96
C GLY A 50 14.38 4.88 12.13
N TRP A 51 14.68 4.43 13.34
CA TRP A 51 13.97 4.80 14.56
C TRP A 51 14.07 6.30 14.81
N TYR A 52 15.25 6.89 14.68
CA TYR A 52 15.40 8.34 14.82
C TYR A 52 14.69 9.14 13.72
N LYS A 53 14.54 8.61 12.50
CA LYS A 53 13.66 9.25 11.50
C LYS A 53 12.21 9.29 11.96
N LEU A 54 11.73 8.24 12.61
CA LEU A 54 10.37 8.22 13.15
C LEU A 54 10.20 9.18 14.33
N THR A 55 11.05 9.06 15.37
CA THR A 55 10.90 9.86 16.61
C THR A 55 11.09 11.36 16.39
N ASN A 56 11.87 11.75 15.37
CA ASN A 56 12.09 13.16 15.01
C ASN A 56 10.96 13.75 14.17
N SER A 57 10.02 12.94 13.68
CA SER A 57 8.87 13.40 12.91
C SER A 57 7.95 14.29 13.77
N SER A 58 7.38 15.33 13.15
CA SER A 58 6.33 16.15 13.77
C SER A 58 5.00 15.39 13.91
N PHE A 59 4.85 14.27 13.21
CA PHE A 59 3.69 13.39 13.27
C PHE A 59 3.79 12.37 14.43
N ALA A 60 4.99 12.12 14.97
CA ALA A 60 5.21 11.22 16.11
C ALA A 60 5.18 11.96 17.46
N LYS A 61 4.18 12.83 17.68
CA LYS A 61 4.06 13.63 18.91
C LYS A 61 2.74 13.34 19.62
N THR A 62 2.81 12.93 20.89
CA THR A 62 1.62 12.63 21.72
C THR A 62 0.70 13.84 21.92
N SER A 63 1.20 15.05 21.67
CA SER A 63 0.40 16.29 21.67
C SER A 63 -0.27 16.61 20.32
N TYR A 64 -0.23 15.71 19.34
CA TYR A 64 -0.87 15.92 18.05
C TYR A 64 -2.40 15.98 18.20
N THR A 65 -3.03 16.97 17.57
CA THR A 65 -4.49 17.16 17.61
C THR A 65 -5.09 16.87 16.23
N PRO A 66 -6.01 15.89 16.09
CA PRO A 66 -6.65 15.60 14.82
C PRO A 66 -7.62 16.70 14.38
N ARG A 67 -7.90 16.76 13.08
CA ARG A 67 -8.81 17.70 12.42
C ARG A 67 -9.83 16.96 11.56
N PRO A 68 -10.66 16.09 12.16
CA PRO A 68 -11.62 15.30 11.40
C PRO A 68 -12.61 16.18 10.65
N GLN A 69 -13.01 15.74 9.46
CA GLN A 69 -13.95 16.44 8.59
C GLN A 69 -15.16 15.53 8.32
N GLU A 70 -16.36 16.11 8.26
CA GLU A 70 -17.56 15.33 7.95
C GLU A 70 -17.53 14.77 6.52
N THR A 71 -17.03 15.56 5.57
CA THR A 71 -16.77 15.12 4.20
C THR A 71 -15.37 15.52 3.78
N ILE A 72 -14.65 14.59 3.15
CA ILE A 72 -13.38 14.87 2.48
C ILE A 72 -13.61 15.20 1.03
N TYR A 73 -13.16 16.38 0.60
CA TYR A 73 -13.19 16.83 -0.79
C TYR A 73 -11.79 16.77 -1.37
N ARG A 74 -11.62 16.01 -2.46
CA ARG A 74 -10.40 15.97 -3.28
C ARG A 74 -10.73 16.22 -4.75
N GLY A 75 -9.94 17.10 -5.35
CA GLY A 75 -10.12 17.62 -6.69
C GLY A 75 -11.26 18.64 -6.81
N LYS A 76 -11.14 19.52 -7.80
CA LYS A 76 -12.04 20.67 -7.96
C LYS A 76 -13.40 20.26 -8.51
N ASP A 77 -14.43 20.29 -7.67
CA ASP A 77 -15.84 20.08 -8.04
C ASP A 77 -16.61 21.37 -8.38
N GLY A 78 -15.94 22.52 -8.25
CA GLY A 78 -16.51 23.85 -8.50
C GLY A 78 -17.37 24.42 -7.36
N THR A 79 -17.54 23.70 -6.25
CA THR A 79 -18.39 24.10 -5.12
C THR A 79 -17.63 24.12 -3.80
N HIS A 80 -16.85 23.08 -3.51
CA HIS A 80 -16.20 22.89 -2.22
C HIS A 80 -14.69 23.10 -2.32
N ALA A 81 -14.11 23.67 -1.28
CA ALA A 81 -12.66 23.76 -1.15
C ALA A 81 -12.09 22.38 -0.81
N GLU A 82 -10.94 22.05 -1.38
CA GLU A 82 -10.23 20.81 -1.05
C GLU A 82 -9.76 20.83 0.41
N ASN A 83 -10.10 19.78 1.16
CA ASN A 83 -9.76 19.63 2.58
C ASN A 83 -9.09 18.28 2.90
N TYR A 84 -8.84 17.44 1.88
CA TYR A 84 -8.15 16.16 2.01
C TYR A 84 -6.77 16.20 2.70
N PRO A 85 -6.03 17.33 2.74
CA PRO A 85 -4.82 17.43 3.58
C PRO A 85 -5.03 17.22 5.07
N ASN A 86 -6.24 17.41 5.58
CA ASN A 86 -6.53 17.07 6.98
C ASN A 86 -6.47 15.56 7.21
N LEU A 87 -6.96 14.77 6.26
CA LEU A 87 -7.02 13.31 6.38
C LEU A 87 -5.62 12.68 6.35
N TYR A 88 -4.83 12.90 5.29
CA TYR A 88 -3.53 12.20 5.17
C TYR A 88 -2.53 12.62 6.26
N LYS A 89 -2.61 13.84 6.79
CA LYS A 89 -1.75 14.31 7.90
C LYS A 89 -2.10 13.61 9.20
N ASP A 90 -3.39 13.46 9.46
CA ASP A 90 -3.87 12.76 10.64
C ASP A 90 -3.58 11.26 10.57
N ILE A 91 -3.72 10.64 9.40
CA ILE A 91 -3.33 9.23 9.19
C ILE A 91 -1.82 9.05 9.42
N ALA A 92 -0.98 9.93 8.87
CA ALA A 92 0.46 9.87 9.09
C ALA A 92 0.83 10.00 10.57
N ALA A 93 0.13 10.84 11.34
CA ALA A 93 0.27 10.92 12.79
C ALA A 93 -0.17 9.63 13.48
N ALA A 94 -1.38 9.13 13.19
CA ALA A 94 -1.88 7.89 13.79
C ALA A 94 -0.93 6.72 13.56
N TYR A 95 -0.41 6.56 12.33
CA TYR A 95 0.53 5.51 11.99
C TYR A 95 1.88 5.65 12.70
N ALA A 96 2.46 6.86 12.73
CA ALA A 96 3.73 7.10 13.43
C ALA A 96 3.61 6.86 14.94
N LEU A 97 2.52 7.33 15.56
CA LEU A 97 2.21 7.10 16.98
C LEU A 97 1.97 5.61 17.28
N ALA A 98 1.31 4.89 16.38
CA ALA A 98 1.10 3.45 16.53
C ALA A 98 2.43 2.66 16.52
N ILE A 99 3.38 3.06 15.68
CA ILE A 99 4.73 2.47 15.65
C ILE A 99 5.52 2.85 16.92
N GLU A 100 5.48 4.11 17.35
CA GLU A 100 6.09 4.55 18.62
C GLU A 100 5.64 3.64 19.77
N TRP A 101 4.33 3.41 19.88
CA TRP A 101 3.77 2.51 20.89
C TRP A 101 4.29 1.07 20.76
N LYS A 102 4.22 0.46 19.57
CA LYS A 102 4.67 -0.93 19.38
C LYS A 102 6.15 -1.14 19.72
N VAL A 103 6.99 -0.12 19.56
CA VAL A 103 8.42 -0.23 19.86
C VAL A 103 8.74 0.09 21.33
N THR A 104 8.02 1.05 21.93
CA THR A 104 8.34 1.57 23.29
C THR A 104 7.49 1.00 24.42
N ASP A 105 6.34 0.39 24.10
CA ASP A 105 5.24 0.07 25.01
C ASP A 105 4.65 1.28 25.76
N ASP A 106 4.97 2.52 25.37
CA ASP A 106 4.46 3.71 26.04
C ASP A 106 3.02 4.01 25.60
N LYS A 107 2.11 3.84 26.57
CA LYS A 107 0.67 4.03 26.43
C LYS A 107 0.30 5.43 25.92
N ALA A 108 1.10 6.46 26.18
CA ALA A 108 0.80 7.82 25.74
C ALA A 108 0.75 7.93 24.20
N TYR A 109 1.59 7.19 23.49
CA TYR A 109 1.55 7.12 22.03
C TYR A 109 0.33 6.36 21.53
N ALA A 110 -0.02 5.25 22.19
CA ALA A 110 -1.20 4.47 21.87
C ALA A 110 -2.49 5.28 22.05
N ASP A 111 -2.63 5.98 23.17
CA ASP A 111 -3.77 6.84 23.49
C ASP A 111 -3.92 7.98 22.46
N ALA A 112 -2.81 8.59 22.04
CA ALA A 112 -2.82 9.62 21.00
C ALA A 112 -3.21 9.04 19.63
N ALA A 113 -2.70 7.87 19.25
CA ALA A 113 -3.06 7.20 18.01
C ALA A 113 -4.56 6.88 17.94
N VAL A 114 -5.12 6.21 18.96
CA VAL A 114 -6.55 5.88 18.98
C VAL A 114 -7.44 7.11 19.10
N SER A 115 -6.99 8.19 19.74
CA SER A 115 -7.73 9.45 19.73
C SER A 115 -7.91 10.01 18.32
N ILE A 116 -6.95 9.81 17.42
CA ILE A 116 -7.07 10.21 16.01
C ILE A 116 -8.06 9.28 15.30
N LEU A 117 -7.87 7.95 15.43
CA LEU A 117 -8.73 6.94 14.80
C LEU A 117 -10.22 7.16 15.19
N ASP A 118 -10.49 7.30 16.49
CA ASP A 118 -11.82 7.51 17.05
C ASP A 118 -12.47 8.83 16.58
N ALA A 119 -11.67 9.90 16.50
CA ALA A 119 -12.16 11.21 16.09
C ALA A 119 -12.67 11.19 14.64
N TRP A 120 -11.97 10.48 13.75
CA TRP A 120 -12.43 10.30 12.37
C TRP A 120 -13.61 9.32 12.29
N ALA A 121 -13.57 8.19 13.01
CA ALA A 121 -14.68 7.23 13.05
C ALA A 121 -16.02 7.87 13.46
N THR A 122 -15.97 8.86 14.37
CA THR A 122 -17.16 9.58 14.83
C THR A 122 -17.64 10.65 13.84
N THR A 123 -16.75 11.17 12.99
CA THR A 123 -17.01 12.41 12.24
C THR A 123 -17.21 12.18 10.74
N LEU A 124 -16.40 11.32 10.14
CA LEU A 124 -16.34 11.16 8.69
C LEU A 124 -17.58 10.40 8.19
N LYS A 125 -18.30 11.01 7.25
CA LYS A 125 -19.51 10.46 6.65
C LYS A 125 -19.41 10.29 5.14
N GLY A 126 -18.40 10.88 4.50
CA GLY A 126 -18.28 10.80 3.05
C GLY A 126 -16.95 11.29 2.48
N ILE A 127 -16.69 10.86 1.25
CA ILE A 127 -15.61 11.36 0.39
C ILE A 127 -16.27 11.85 -0.90
N SER A 128 -15.85 13.02 -1.38
CA SER A 128 -16.45 13.70 -2.52
C SER A 128 -15.40 14.56 -3.25
N GLY A 129 -15.84 15.31 -4.25
CA GLY A 129 -15.01 16.06 -5.18
C GLY A 129 -15.24 15.61 -6.62
N ASN A 130 -14.25 15.86 -7.48
CA ASN A 130 -14.27 15.36 -8.87
C ASN A 130 -13.87 13.86 -8.90
N SER A 131 -13.28 13.38 -10.00
CA SER A 131 -12.70 12.03 -10.07
C SER A 131 -11.72 11.73 -8.93
N ASP A 132 -10.92 12.70 -8.48
CA ASP A 132 -9.83 12.50 -7.54
C ASP A 132 -10.30 12.01 -6.15
N LYS A 133 -11.61 12.04 -5.87
CA LYS A 133 -12.19 11.34 -4.72
C LYS A 133 -11.82 9.85 -4.68
N PHE A 134 -11.67 9.18 -5.82
CA PHE A 134 -11.22 7.78 -5.89
C PHE A 134 -9.76 7.61 -5.48
N LEU A 135 -8.91 8.61 -5.72
CA LEU A 135 -7.55 8.64 -5.17
C LEU A 135 -7.58 8.87 -3.66
N ALA A 136 -8.48 9.71 -3.16
CA ALA A 136 -8.65 9.90 -1.72
C ALA A 136 -9.11 8.62 -1.02
N ALA A 137 -10.14 7.94 -1.56
CA ALA A 137 -10.62 6.69 -1.01
C ALA A 137 -9.58 5.57 -1.11
N GLY A 138 -8.87 5.45 -2.23
CA GLY A 138 -7.86 4.41 -2.42
C GLY A 138 -6.62 4.62 -1.55
N ILE A 139 -5.93 5.77 -1.70
CA ILE A 139 -4.67 6.01 -0.98
C ILE A 139 -4.92 6.08 0.52
N TYR A 140 -5.82 6.95 0.95
CA TYR A 140 -5.99 7.18 2.39
C TYR A 140 -6.72 6.02 3.06
N GLY A 141 -7.53 5.25 2.32
CA GLY A 141 -8.22 4.08 2.85
C GLY A 141 -7.26 2.97 3.30
N TYR A 142 -6.27 2.61 2.48
CA TYR A 142 -5.30 1.57 2.86
C TYR A 142 -4.40 2.04 4.01
N GLU A 143 -3.98 3.29 3.99
CA GLU A 143 -3.13 3.87 5.03
C GLU A 143 -3.84 3.91 6.38
N PHE A 144 -5.12 4.29 6.37
CA PHE A 144 -5.91 4.38 7.59
C PHE A 144 -6.20 3.01 8.19
N ALA A 145 -6.51 2.03 7.34
CA ALA A 145 -6.67 0.64 7.76
C ALA A 145 -5.38 0.09 8.39
N ASN A 146 -4.21 0.41 7.84
CA ASN A 146 -2.92 0.02 8.40
C ASN A 146 -2.63 0.64 9.77
N ALA A 147 -2.92 1.92 9.95
CA ALA A 147 -2.79 2.57 11.26
C ALA A 147 -3.69 1.93 12.32
N ALA A 148 -4.96 1.66 11.97
CA ALA A 148 -5.91 0.97 12.83
C ALA A 148 -5.49 -0.47 13.14
N GLU A 149 -5.02 -1.21 12.15
CA GLU A 149 -4.64 -2.60 12.33
C GLU A 149 -3.50 -2.78 13.33
N ILE A 150 -2.50 -1.88 13.35
CA ILE A 150 -1.44 -1.88 14.37
C ILE A 150 -2.05 -1.76 15.77
N MET A 151 -3.07 -0.92 15.92
CA MET A 151 -3.72 -0.60 17.20
C MET A 151 -4.76 -1.62 17.65
N ARG A 152 -5.18 -2.58 16.82
CA ARG A 152 -6.28 -3.53 17.11
C ARG A 152 -6.18 -4.20 18.48
N ASP A 153 -4.96 -4.56 18.88
CA ASP A 153 -4.66 -5.29 20.12
C ASP A 153 -4.35 -4.37 21.31
N TYR A 154 -4.48 -3.06 21.15
CA TYR A 154 -4.30 -2.13 22.24
C TYR A 154 -5.48 -2.19 23.21
N ASP A 155 -5.24 -2.61 24.45
CA ASP A 155 -6.28 -2.72 25.49
C ASP A 155 -7.01 -1.40 25.78
N GLY A 156 -6.38 -0.25 25.52
CA GLY A 156 -7.00 1.06 25.66
C GLY A 156 -7.96 1.44 24.53
N TRP A 157 -7.98 0.67 23.43
CA TRP A 157 -8.95 0.86 22.36
C TRP A 157 -10.17 -0.02 22.60
N ASP A 158 -11.24 0.60 23.09
CA ASP A 158 -12.51 -0.07 23.31
C ASP A 158 -12.98 -0.79 22.02
N LYS A 159 -13.35 -2.07 22.14
CA LYS A 159 -13.74 -2.90 21.00
C LYS A 159 -14.97 -2.37 20.26
N THR A 160 -15.85 -1.62 20.92
CA THR A 160 -16.98 -0.93 20.27
C THR A 160 -16.51 0.25 19.42
N LYS A 161 -15.41 0.90 19.80
CA LYS A 161 -14.80 1.97 19.00
C LYS A 161 -14.01 1.44 17.83
N LEU A 162 -13.28 0.32 18.00
CA LEU A 162 -12.71 -0.41 16.87
C LEU A 162 -13.82 -0.82 15.88
N ALA A 163 -14.94 -1.35 16.37
CA ALA A 163 -16.08 -1.70 15.52
C ALA A 163 -16.67 -0.47 14.80
N ALA A 164 -16.78 0.67 15.47
CA ALA A 164 -17.22 1.92 14.84
C ALA A 164 -16.23 2.41 13.76
N PHE A 165 -14.92 2.25 13.99
CA PHE A 165 -13.90 2.56 13.00
C PHE A 165 -13.99 1.63 11.78
N GLN A 166 -14.11 0.31 12.00
CA GLN A 166 -14.33 -0.68 10.95
C GLN A 166 -15.57 -0.34 10.12
N GLU A 167 -16.68 0.02 10.78
CA GLU A 167 -17.91 0.44 10.11
C GLU A 167 -17.70 1.71 9.27
N MET A 168 -16.98 2.72 9.76
CA MET A 168 -16.62 3.89 8.95
C MET A 168 -15.82 3.47 7.70
N MET A 169 -14.83 2.59 7.84
CA MET A 169 -14.05 2.10 6.69
C MET A 169 -14.94 1.38 5.66
N VAL A 170 -15.84 0.51 6.12
CA VAL A 170 -16.75 -0.26 5.27
C VAL A 170 -17.86 0.59 4.65
N SER A 171 -18.35 1.62 5.34
CA SER A 171 -19.47 2.45 4.86
C SER A 171 -19.03 3.66 4.04
N VAL A 172 -17.83 4.19 4.26
CA VAL A 172 -17.32 5.40 3.57
C VAL A 172 -16.33 5.08 2.45
N PHE A 173 -15.36 4.20 2.69
CA PHE A 173 -14.27 3.95 1.74
C PHE A 173 -14.60 2.83 0.76
N TYR A 174 -14.99 1.66 1.28
CA TYR A 174 -15.26 0.48 0.47
C TYR A 174 -16.25 0.71 -0.69
N PRO A 175 -17.40 1.41 -0.52
CA PRO A 175 -18.35 1.59 -1.62
C PRO A 175 -17.73 2.36 -2.79
N MET A 176 -16.83 3.31 -2.50
CA MET A 176 -16.11 4.03 -3.53
C MET A 176 -15.05 3.16 -4.22
N ASN A 177 -14.33 2.34 -3.46
CA ASN A 177 -13.35 1.40 -4.04
C ASN A 177 -14.05 0.37 -4.96
N HIS A 178 -15.16 -0.21 -4.50
CA HIS A 178 -15.96 -1.16 -5.26
C HIS A 178 -16.60 -0.53 -6.51
N ASP A 179 -17.17 0.67 -6.36
CA ASP A 179 -17.73 1.42 -7.49
C ASP A 179 -16.69 1.70 -8.58
N PHE A 180 -15.43 1.96 -8.17
CA PHE A 180 -14.34 2.15 -9.12
C PHE A 180 -14.05 0.87 -9.92
N PHE A 181 -14.10 -0.32 -9.31
CA PHE A 181 -13.89 -1.58 -10.02
C PHE A 181 -15.02 -1.94 -10.98
N VAL A 182 -16.26 -1.60 -10.62
CA VAL A 182 -17.44 -1.99 -11.39
C VAL A 182 -17.73 -1.00 -12.51
N ARG A 183 -17.67 0.30 -12.22
CA ARG A 183 -18.08 1.36 -13.15
C ARG A 183 -16.92 2.17 -13.70
N HIS A 184 -15.73 2.13 -13.08
CA HIS A 184 -14.57 2.96 -13.46
C HIS A 184 -14.96 4.42 -13.63
N ASN A 185 -15.78 4.96 -12.71
CA ASN A 185 -16.35 6.31 -12.79
C ASN A 185 -17.01 6.63 -14.16
N ASP A 186 -17.69 5.63 -14.73
CA ASP A 186 -18.34 5.64 -16.04
C ASP A 186 -17.41 5.98 -17.24
N ALA A 187 -16.10 5.87 -17.04
CA ALA A 187 -15.09 6.10 -18.07
C ALA A 187 -14.78 4.81 -18.84
N LYS A 188 -14.01 4.93 -19.92
CA LYS A 188 -13.42 3.76 -20.58
C LYS A 188 -12.49 3.04 -19.61
N ILE A 189 -12.41 1.72 -19.71
CA ILE A 189 -11.69 0.89 -18.74
C ILE A 189 -10.19 1.20 -18.64
N ASP A 190 -9.59 1.72 -19.72
CA ASP A 190 -8.18 2.09 -19.84
C ASP A 190 -7.91 3.59 -19.67
N HIS A 191 -8.95 4.37 -19.30
CA HIS A 191 -8.87 5.82 -19.10
C HIS A 191 -7.98 6.19 -17.91
N TYR A 192 -8.23 5.56 -16.76
CA TYR A 192 -7.49 5.86 -15.54
C TYR A 192 -6.12 5.18 -15.54
N TRP A 193 -5.12 5.90 -15.06
CA TRP A 193 -3.77 5.37 -14.91
C TRP A 193 -3.67 4.33 -13.79
N ALA A 194 -2.66 3.46 -13.82
CA ALA A 194 -2.53 2.33 -12.91
C ALA A 194 -2.62 2.72 -11.43
N ASN A 195 -2.07 3.88 -11.01
CA ASN A 195 -2.13 4.31 -9.62
C ASN A 195 -3.56 4.45 -9.07
N TRP A 196 -4.54 4.73 -9.94
CA TRP A 196 -5.94 4.87 -9.54
C TRP A 196 -6.55 3.52 -9.17
N ASP A 197 -6.41 2.52 -10.03
CA ASP A 197 -6.85 1.16 -9.74
C ASP A 197 -6.08 0.58 -8.54
N LEU A 198 -4.75 0.71 -8.52
CA LEU A 198 -3.90 0.14 -7.49
C LEU A 198 -4.22 0.68 -6.10
N CYS A 199 -4.47 1.98 -5.95
CA CYS A 199 -4.80 2.52 -4.62
C CYS A 199 -6.18 2.02 -4.15
N ASN A 200 -7.14 1.82 -5.05
CA ASN A 200 -8.43 1.22 -4.71
C ASN A 200 -8.31 -0.28 -4.36
N VAL A 201 -7.41 -1.02 -5.02
CA VAL A 201 -7.04 -2.41 -4.63
C VAL A 201 -6.41 -2.42 -3.24
N ALA A 202 -5.42 -1.56 -2.98
CA ALA A 202 -4.77 -1.48 -1.68
C ALA A 202 -5.78 -1.19 -0.55
N SER A 203 -6.70 -0.24 -0.78
CA SER A 203 -7.74 0.11 0.19
C SER A 203 -8.69 -1.04 0.45
N MET A 204 -9.29 -1.61 -0.60
CA MET A 204 -10.28 -2.67 -0.46
C MET A 204 -9.69 -3.93 0.18
N LEU A 205 -8.48 -4.32 -0.21
CA LEU A 205 -7.76 -5.42 0.42
C LEU A 205 -7.53 -5.14 1.91
N SER A 206 -7.05 -3.93 2.23
CA SER A 206 -6.73 -3.57 3.61
C SER A 206 -7.97 -3.47 4.52
N ILE A 207 -9.08 -2.95 3.98
CA ILE A 207 -10.37 -2.89 4.68
C ILE A 207 -10.95 -4.30 4.86
N GLY A 208 -10.79 -5.18 3.86
CA GLY A 208 -11.21 -6.57 3.94
C GLY A 208 -10.55 -7.30 5.11
N VAL A 209 -9.23 -7.17 5.27
CA VAL A 209 -8.52 -7.70 6.45
C VAL A 209 -9.00 -6.99 7.71
N LEU A 210 -9.01 -5.65 7.75
CA LEU A 210 -9.38 -4.89 8.95
C LEU A 210 -10.79 -5.26 9.45
N ALA A 211 -11.75 -5.47 8.57
CA ALA A 211 -13.14 -5.76 8.92
C ALA A 211 -13.45 -7.26 9.00
N ASP A 212 -12.44 -8.13 8.94
CA ASP A 212 -12.63 -9.58 8.92
C ASP A 212 -13.57 -10.06 7.79
N ASN A 213 -13.51 -9.38 6.62
CA ASN A 213 -14.38 -9.59 5.47
C ASN A 213 -13.65 -10.26 4.30
N GLU A 214 -13.71 -11.59 4.26
CA GLU A 214 -13.05 -12.42 3.24
C GLU A 214 -13.54 -12.14 1.81
N THR A 215 -14.83 -11.86 1.62
CA THR A 215 -15.39 -11.55 0.30
C THR A 215 -14.77 -10.28 -0.28
N MET A 216 -14.67 -9.22 0.54
CA MET A 216 -14.06 -7.95 0.13
C MET A 216 -12.56 -8.12 -0.16
N TYR A 217 -11.85 -8.88 0.68
CA TYR A 217 -10.44 -9.19 0.45
C TYR A 217 -10.23 -9.93 -0.87
N GLN A 218 -11.02 -10.98 -1.13
CA GLN A 218 -10.88 -11.76 -2.36
C GLN A 218 -11.31 -11.02 -3.61
N GLU A 219 -12.29 -10.11 -3.52
CA GLU A 219 -12.59 -9.21 -4.64
C GLU A 219 -11.36 -8.38 -5.03
N ALA A 220 -10.63 -7.82 -4.05
CA ALA A 220 -9.43 -7.05 -4.32
C ALA A 220 -8.28 -7.91 -4.88
N VAL A 221 -8.05 -9.11 -4.34
CA VAL A 221 -7.05 -10.06 -4.85
C VAL A 221 -7.39 -10.52 -6.27
N ASP A 222 -8.65 -10.82 -6.54
CA ASP A 222 -9.12 -11.23 -7.86
C ASP A 222 -9.00 -10.07 -8.86
N TYR A 223 -9.27 -8.83 -8.45
CA TYR A 223 -9.05 -7.66 -9.29
C TYR A 223 -7.56 -7.45 -9.59
N PHE A 224 -6.67 -7.61 -8.61
CA PHE A 224 -5.22 -7.56 -8.82
C PHE A 224 -4.75 -8.60 -9.85
N LYS A 225 -5.30 -9.82 -9.80
CA LYS A 225 -4.90 -10.92 -10.68
C LYS A 225 -5.54 -10.84 -12.06
N ASN A 226 -6.83 -10.51 -12.12
CA ASN A 226 -7.70 -10.72 -13.29
C ASN A 226 -8.55 -9.48 -13.67
N GLY A 227 -8.33 -8.34 -13.02
CA GLY A 227 -9.11 -7.12 -13.19
C GLY A 227 -9.10 -6.57 -14.61
N THR A 228 -10.16 -5.83 -14.95
CA THR A 228 -10.35 -5.25 -16.27
C THR A 228 -9.57 -3.95 -16.47
N GLY A 229 -9.30 -3.19 -15.41
CA GLY A 229 -8.53 -1.93 -15.46
C GLY A 229 -7.02 -2.08 -15.27
N ASN A 230 -6.33 -0.95 -15.17
CA ASN A 230 -4.85 -0.88 -15.18
C ASN A 230 -4.20 -1.36 -13.86
N GLY A 231 -4.98 -1.64 -12.81
CA GLY A 231 -4.47 -2.20 -11.55
C GLY A 231 -4.28 -3.71 -11.53
N ALA A 232 -4.75 -4.42 -12.56
CA ALA A 232 -4.39 -5.82 -12.74
C ALA A 232 -2.91 -5.92 -13.10
N ILE A 233 -2.16 -6.80 -12.45
CA ILE A 233 -0.69 -6.80 -12.51
C ILE A 233 -0.11 -6.97 -13.93
N GLU A 234 -0.77 -7.75 -14.78
CA GLU A 234 -0.35 -7.91 -16.18
C GLU A 234 -0.69 -6.72 -17.08
N LYS A 235 -1.50 -5.77 -16.60
CA LYS A 235 -1.77 -4.47 -17.26
C LYS A 235 -0.97 -3.33 -16.65
N MET A 236 -0.68 -3.40 -15.36
CA MET A 236 0.25 -2.49 -14.69
C MET A 236 1.65 -2.69 -15.27
N VAL A 237 2.23 -3.89 -15.17
CA VAL A 237 3.51 -4.23 -15.82
C VAL A 237 3.17 -4.93 -17.13
N TRP A 238 2.81 -4.18 -18.16
CA TRP A 238 2.18 -4.76 -19.35
C TRP A 238 3.16 -5.36 -20.37
N LYS A 239 4.42 -4.92 -20.35
CA LYS A 239 5.43 -5.37 -21.31
C LYS A 239 6.69 -5.85 -20.61
N LEU A 240 7.05 -7.12 -20.84
CA LEU A 240 8.32 -7.71 -20.40
C LEU A 240 9.36 -7.68 -21.52
N TYR A 241 10.62 -7.58 -21.11
CA TYR A 241 11.82 -7.64 -21.93
C TYR A 241 12.83 -8.59 -21.29
N ASP A 242 13.60 -9.28 -22.12
CA ASP A 242 14.85 -9.93 -21.71
C ASP A 242 16.00 -9.01 -22.13
N VAL A 243 16.73 -8.50 -21.14
CA VAL A 243 17.87 -7.60 -21.33
C VAL A 243 19.05 -8.20 -20.59
N GLU A 244 20.02 -8.72 -21.35
CA GLU A 244 21.26 -9.30 -20.79
C GLU A 244 21.00 -10.44 -19.79
N GLY A 245 19.95 -11.25 -20.02
CA GLY A 245 19.58 -12.35 -19.14
C GLY A 245 18.82 -11.91 -17.88
N GLN A 246 18.39 -10.64 -17.83
CA GLN A 246 17.51 -10.09 -16.80
C GLN A 246 16.14 -9.77 -17.40
N VAL A 247 15.07 -10.23 -16.72
CA VAL A 247 13.71 -9.83 -17.07
C VAL A 247 13.42 -8.44 -16.51
N LEU A 248 13.08 -7.50 -17.39
CA LEU A 248 12.65 -6.15 -17.03
C LEU A 248 11.21 -5.92 -17.50
N GLY A 249 10.42 -5.20 -16.71
CA GLY A 249 9.00 -4.93 -16.99
C GLY A 249 8.67 -3.44 -17.11
N GLN A 250 8.21 -3.00 -18.27
CA GLN A 250 7.71 -1.64 -18.43
C GLN A 250 6.35 -1.48 -17.73
N GLY A 251 6.32 -0.57 -16.76
CA GLY A 251 5.10 -0.11 -16.10
C GLY A 251 4.22 0.73 -17.03
N GLN A 252 2.93 0.71 -16.77
CA GLN A 252 1.89 1.39 -17.54
C GLN A 252 2.09 2.91 -17.56
N GLU A 253 2.55 3.49 -16.46
CA GLU A 253 2.79 4.94 -16.34
C GLU A 253 4.18 5.40 -16.82
N ALA A 254 5.05 4.51 -17.29
CA ALA A 254 6.45 4.84 -17.63
C ALA A 254 6.58 5.96 -18.67
N GLY A 255 5.65 6.05 -19.62
CA GLY A 255 5.61 7.10 -20.64
C GLY A 255 4.96 8.41 -20.18
N ARG A 256 4.34 8.44 -19.00
CA ARG A 256 3.68 9.62 -18.43
C ARG A 256 4.68 10.48 -17.66
N ASP A 257 5.16 9.96 -16.53
CA ASP A 257 6.21 10.52 -15.70
C ASP A 257 6.69 9.48 -14.68
N GLN A 258 7.88 9.71 -14.12
CA GLN A 258 8.48 8.75 -13.19
C GLN A 258 7.94 8.87 -11.76
N GLY A 259 7.38 10.02 -11.37
CA GLY A 259 6.81 10.21 -10.05
C GLY A 259 5.59 9.33 -9.81
N HIS A 260 4.75 9.15 -10.83
CA HIS A 260 3.62 8.21 -10.79
C HIS A 260 4.03 6.77 -11.10
N SER A 261 4.98 6.57 -12.03
CA SER A 261 5.54 5.23 -12.24
C SER A 261 6.08 4.63 -10.94
N MET A 262 6.75 5.42 -10.09
CA MET A 262 7.19 4.96 -8.77
C MET A 262 6.07 4.85 -7.74
N LEU A 263 5.02 5.68 -7.82
CA LEU A 263 3.82 5.52 -6.98
C LEU A 263 3.17 4.15 -7.20
N ASP A 264 3.11 3.67 -8.44
CA ASP A 264 2.54 2.34 -8.71
C ASP A 264 3.28 1.24 -7.95
N PHE A 265 4.62 1.27 -7.92
CA PHE A 265 5.42 0.29 -7.18
C PHE A 265 5.31 0.45 -5.67
N ALA A 266 5.01 1.66 -5.18
CA ALA A 266 4.65 1.88 -3.78
C ALA A 266 3.39 1.09 -3.41
N LEU A 267 2.35 1.23 -4.23
CA LEU A 267 1.06 0.58 -4.02
C LEU A 267 1.15 -0.93 -4.22
N LEU A 268 1.85 -1.39 -5.25
CA LEU A 268 2.13 -2.82 -5.47
C LEU A 268 2.85 -3.46 -4.28
N GLY A 269 3.87 -2.77 -3.73
CA GLY A 269 4.56 -3.23 -2.52
C GLY A 269 3.59 -3.37 -1.35
N ALA A 270 2.75 -2.37 -1.11
CA ALA A 270 1.77 -2.42 -0.03
C ALA A 270 0.72 -3.54 -0.19
N ILE A 271 0.17 -3.69 -1.40
CA ILE A 271 -0.77 -4.76 -1.76
C ILE A 271 -0.13 -6.13 -1.52
N ALA A 272 1.07 -6.34 -2.05
CA ALA A 272 1.74 -7.63 -1.96
C ALA A 272 2.17 -7.97 -0.54
N GLN A 273 2.60 -6.98 0.25
CA GLN A 273 2.97 -7.19 1.65
C GLN A 273 1.77 -7.52 2.53
N ALA A 274 0.65 -6.81 2.37
CA ALA A 274 -0.57 -7.12 3.10
C ALA A 274 -1.09 -8.53 2.74
N ALA A 275 -1.13 -8.89 1.45
CA ALA A 275 -1.53 -10.24 1.03
C ALA A 275 -0.56 -11.32 1.53
N PHE A 276 0.74 -11.07 1.48
CA PHE A 276 1.77 -12.02 1.94
C PHE A 276 1.61 -12.35 3.42
N ASN A 277 1.29 -11.35 4.25
CA ASN A 277 1.02 -11.54 5.67
C ASN A 277 -0.28 -12.31 5.95
N GLN A 278 -1.16 -12.45 4.94
CA GLN A 278 -2.35 -13.32 4.99
C GLN A 278 -2.12 -14.69 4.33
N GLY A 279 -0.90 -14.98 3.87
CA GLY A 279 -0.54 -16.26 3.24
C GLY A 279 -0.73 -16.30 1.72
N GLU A 280 -1.08 -15.18 1.08
CA GLU A 280 -1.19 -15.06 -0.37
C GLU A 280 0.06 -14.37 -0.96
N ASP A 281 0.91 -15.13 -1.67
CA ASP A 281 2.19 -14.62 -2.18
C ASP A 281 2.03 -13.87 -3.52
N LEU A 282 1.50 -12.64 -3.45
CA LEU A 282 1.37 -11.76 -4.61
C LEU A 282 2.72 -11.19 -5.10
N PHE A 283 3.78 -11.23 -4.27
CA PHE A 283 5.13 -10.91 -4.72
C PHE A 283 5.61 -11.93 -5.76
N ALA A 284 5.38 -13.22 -5.52
CA ALA A 284 5.78 -14.28 -6.45
C ALA A 284 4.85 -14.43 -7.67
N TYR A 285 3.63 -13.86 -7.61
CA TYR A 285 2.62 -14.00 -8.66
C TYR A 285 3.11 -13.52 -10.04
N ALA A 286 2.65 -14.20 -11.09
CA ALA A 286 3.03 -13.98 -12.49
C ALA A 286 4.57 -13.94 -12.70
N ASP A 287 5.27 -14.92 -12.12
CA ASP A 287 6.73 -15.08 -12.19
C ASP A 287 7.52 -13.88 -11.62
N ASN A 288 7.10 -13.40 -10.45
CA ASN A 288 7.63 -12.20 -9.79
C ASN A 288 7.47 -10.93 -10.65
N ARG A 289 6.29 -10.72 -11.22
CA ARG A 289 6.06 -9.60 -12.16
C ARG A 289 6.30 -8.22 -11.55
N ILE A 290 6.00 -8.08 -10.24
CA ILE A 290 6.32 -6.86 -9.48
C ILE A 290 7.85 -6.62 -9.48
N LEU A 291 8.68 -7.66 -9.28
CA LEU A 291 10.14 -7.54 -9.31
C LEU A 291 10.65 -7.13 -10.70
N ALA A 292 10.12 -7.72 -11.77
CA ALA A 292 10.50 -7.34 -13.13
C ALA A 292 10.24 -5.84 -13.38
N GLY A 293 9.08 -5.34 -12.92
CA GLY A 293 8.76 -3.92 -12.97
C GLY A 293 9.67 -3.05 -12.10
N ALA A 294 9.93 -3.48 -10.85
CA ALA A 294 10.77 -2.75 -9.91
C ALA A 294 12.21 -2.60 -10.43
N GLU A 295 12.79 -3.66 -11.01
CA GLU A 295 14.12 -3.59 -11.64
C GLU A 295 14.14 -2.64 -12.85
N TYR A 296 13.09 -2.62 -13.67
CA TYR A 296 12.98 -1.70 -14.81
C TYR A 296 12.91 -0.25 -14.37
N VAL A 297 11.99 0.09 -13.45
CA VAL A 297 11.79 1.48 -13.02
C VAL A 297 13.00 1.99 -12.24
N ALA A 298 13.64 1.13 -11.44
CA ALA A 298 14.87 1.44 -10.73
C ALA A 298 16.03 1.72 -11.69
N LYS A 299 16.23 0.84 -12.69
CA LYS A 299 17.29 1.01 -13.70
C LYS A 299 17.15 2.35 -14.40
N TYR A 300 15.95 2.63 -14.91
CA TYR A 300 15.70 3.89 -15.62
C TYR A 300 15.91 5.12 -14.74
N ASN A 301 15.37 5.11 -13.51
CA ASN A 301 15.49 6.26 -12.61
C ASN A 301 16.89 6.45 -12.01
N LEU A 302 17.80 5.48 -12.14
CA LEU A 302 19.24 5.65 -11.87
C LEU A 302 20.01 6.33 -13.00
N GLY A 303 19.33 6.70 -14.09
CA GLY A 303 19.93 7.36 -15.25
C GLY A 303 20.36 6.41 -16.36
N GLU A 304 20.09 5.11 -16.22
CA GLU A 304 20.40 4.11 -17.24
C GLU A 304 19.29 3.99 -18.29
N ASP A 305 19.62 3.48 -19.47
CA ASP A 305 18.64 3.23 -20.52
C ASP A 305 17.89 1.90 -20.31
N VAL A 306 16.62 1.91 -20.73
CA VAL A 306 15.73 0.74 -20.74
C VAL A 306 14.99 0.65 -22.07
N PRO A 307 14.65 -0.57 -22.57
CA PRO A 307 13.83 -0.70 -23.76
C PRO A 307 12.42 -0.16 -23.49
N TYR A 308 11.82 0.51 -24.48
CA TYR A 308 10.48 1.04 -24.35
C TYR A 308 9.64 0.70 -25.58
N THR A 309 8.46 0.14 -25.35
CA THR A 309 7.44 -0.14 -26.37
C THR A 309 6.38 0.95 -26.24
N THR A 310 6.00 1.56 -27.37
CA THR A 310 4.93 2.56 -27.42
C THR A 310 3.71 2.10 -26.62
N TYR A 311 3.35 2.87 -25.61
CA TYR A 311 2.12 2.68 -24.85
C TYR A 311 0.99 3.47 -25.49
N GLN A 312 -0.20 2.87 -25.59
CA GLN A 312 -1.39 3.51 -26.12
C GLN A 312 -2.61 3.06 -25.32
N ASN A 313 -3.45 4.02 -24.94
CA ASN A 313 -4.78 3.79 -24.38
C ASN A 313 -5.81 4.63 -25.14
N SER A 314 -7.02 4.72 -24.61
CA SER A 314 -8.11 5.48 -25.21
C SER A 314 -7.89 6.99 -25.33
N ASP A 315 -6.94 7.56 -24.58
CA ASP A 315 -6.76 9.02 -24.45
C ASP A 315 -5.41 9.50 -24.98
N VAL A 316 -4.36 8.68 -24.87
CA VAL A 316 -3.00 9.09 -25.20
C VAL A 316 -2.22 8.01 -25.94
N THR A 317 -1.16 8.44 -26.62
CA THR A 317 -0.14 7.57 -27.20
C THR A 317 1.22 8.11 -26.77
N GLN A 318 2.01 7.28 -26.10
CA GLN A 318 3.32 7.62 -25.55
C GLN A 318 4.37 6.77 -26.25
N THR A 319 5.04 7.35 -27.25
CA THR A 319 6.03 6.66 -28.09
C THR A 319 7.41 6.56 -27.46
N VAL A 320 7.66 7.29 -26.37
CA VAL A 320 8.92 7.31 -25.63
C VAL A 320 8.65 7.25 -24.13
N ILE A 321 9.61 6.71 -23.38
CA ILE A 321 9.62 6.81 -21.92
C ILE A 321 9.79 8.28 -21.50
N SER A 322 9.15 8.68 -20.39
CA SER A 322 9.18 10.07 -19.93
C SER A 322 10.40 10.35 -19.05
N GLU A 323 11.10 11.45 -19.33
CA GLU A 323 12.17 12.00 -18.47
C GLU A 323 11.62 12.83 -17.29
N ASN A 324 10.31 13.12 -17.29
CA ASN A 324 9.71 13.93 -16.24
C ASN A 324 9.83 13.22 -14.89
N SER A 325 10.32 13.94 -13.88
CA SER A 325 10.58 13.45 -12.51
C SER A 325 11.55 12.25 -12.43
N ARG A 326 12.40 12.04 -13.43
CA ARG A 326 13.39 10.95 -13.40
C ARG A 326 14.34 11.09 -12.21
N GLY A 327 14.48 10.01 -11.44
CA GLY A 327 15.28 9.99 -10.21
C GLY A 327 14.57 10.55 -8.97
N ASP A 328 13.24 10.71 -9.03
CA ASP A 328 12.41 11.08 -7.89
C ASP A 328 12.55 10.11 -6.70
N VAL A 329 12.36 10.61 -5.48
CA VAL A 329 12.75 9.93 -4.24
C VAL A 329 11.50 9.62 -3.42
N ARG A 330 11.22 8.33 -3.23
CA ARG A 330 10.08 7.83 -2.44
C ARG A 330 10.51 6.71 -1.48
N PRO A 331 9.90 6.60 -0.28
CA PRO A 331 10.28 5.62 0.74
C PRO A 331 9.63 4.25 0.51
N ILE A 332 9.99 3.57 -0.57
CA ILE A 332 9.32 2.33 -1.02
C ILE A 332 10.28 1.17 -1.23
N TRP A 333 11.59 1.44 -1.22
CA TRP A 333 12.59 0.54 -1.77
C TRP A 333 13.12 -0.44 -0.73
N GLU A 334 13.01 -0.10 0.56
CA GLU A 334 13.34 -1.04 1.64
C GLU A 334 12.44 -2.27 1.60
N LEU A 335 11.14 -2.10 1.40
CA LEU A 335 10.20 -3.23 1.29
C LEU A 335 10.56 -4.16 0.13
N LEU A 336 10.68 -3.60 -1.08
CA LEU A 336 10.97 -4.38 -2.29
C LEU A 336 12.34 -5.08 -2.19
N TYR A 337 13.37 -4.38 -1.71
CA TYR A 337 14.71 -4.94 -1.54
C TYR A 337 14.74 -6.05 -0.50
N ASN A 338 14.17 -5.84 0.69
CA ASN A 338 14.23 -6.83 1.75
C ASN A 338 13.39 -8.07 1.41
N HIS A 339 12.22 -7.90 0.79
CA HIS A 339 11.43 -9.04 0.33
C HIS A 339 12.18 -9.85 -0.75
N TYR A 340 12.53 -9.24 -1.88
CA TYR A 340 13.10 -10.00 -3.00
C TYR A 340 14.57 -10.37 -2.79
N GLY A 341 15.39 -9.43 -2.33
CA GLY A 341 16.84 -9.60 -2.22
C GLY A 341 17.27 -10.33 -0.96
N VAL A 342 16.68 -10.00 0.19
CA VAL A 342 17.10 -10.57 1.48
C VAL A 342 16.32 -11.83 1.80
N LEU A 343 15.00 -11.81 1.74
CA LEU A 343 14.15 -12.96 2.08
C LEU A 343 14.16 -14.02 0.97
N LYS A 344 13.84 -13.63 -0.28
CA LYS A 344 13.74 -14.58 -1.41
C LYS A 344 15.08 -14.89 -2.09
N LYS A 345 16.16 -14.15 -1.79
CA LYS A 345 17.50 -14.30 -2.38
C LYS A 345 17.52 -14.20 -3.92
N LEU A 346 16.64 -13.38 -4.49
CA LEU A 346 16.56 -13.14 -5.92
C LEU A 346 17.51 -12.03 -6.37
N ASN A 347 17.76 -11.95 -7.68
CA ASN A 347 18.55 -10.87 -8.27
C ASN A 347 17.74 -9.56 -8.23
N VAL A 348 18.25 -8.60 -7.46
CA VAL A 348 17.65 -7.27 -7.24
C VAL A 348 18.67 -6.16 -7.54
N THR A 349 19.40 -6.28 -8.64
CA THR A 349 20.55 -5.41 -8.93
C THR A 349 20.17 -3.93 -8.90
N TRP A 350 19.11 -3.54 -9.60
CA TRP A 350 18.70 -2.15 -9.72
C TRP A 350 17.89 -1.69 -8.53
N THR A 351 16.98 -2.52 -8.02
CA THR A 351 16.20 -2.26 -6.80
C THR A 351 17.14 -2.00 -5.62
N LYS A 352 18.20 -2.80 -5.45
CA LYS A 352 19.21 -2.60 -4.40
C LYS A 352 19.96 -1.28 -4.56
N LYS A 353 20.39 -0.94 -5.78
CA LYS A 353 21.07 0.34 -6.05
C LYS A 353 20.15 1.52 -5.77
N TYR A 354 18.89 1.45 -6.19
CA TYR A 354 17.90 2.50 -5.97
C TYR A 354 17.58 2.68 -4.49
N ARG A 355 17.37 1.58 -3.77
CA ARG A 355 17.27 1.56 -2.30
C ARG A 355 18.45 2.28 -1.67
N GLY A 356 19.68 1.97 -2.09
CA GLY A 356 20.88 2.64 -1.62
C GLY A 356 20.84 4.16 -1.81
N MET A 357 20.49 4.62 -3.01
CA MET A 357 20.35 6.04 -3.34
C MET A 357 19.27 6.73 -2.51
N VAL A 358 18.10 6.10 -2.34
CA VAL A 358 17.00 6.68 -1.54
C VAL A 358 17.39 6.78 -0.07
N VAL A 359 18.02 5.74 0.49
CA VAL A 359 18.51 5.73 1.87
C VAL A 359 19.59 6.79 2.08
N GLU A 360 20.51 6.97 1.12
CA GLU A 360 21.53 8.03 1.17
C GLU A 360 20.90 9.43 1.15
N LYS A 361 19.99 9.70 0.21
CA LYS A 361 19.25 10.97 0.15
C LYS A 361 18.35 11.20 1.37
N GLY A 362 17.90 10.13 2.00
CA GLY A 362 17.16 10.13 3.26
C GLY A 362 18.05 10.32 4.49
N GLU A 363 19.34 10.65 4.36
CA GLU A 363 20.28 10.78 5.48
C GLU A 363 20.42 9.47 6.30
N GLY A 364 20.48 8.34 5.61
CA GLY A 364 20.72 7.03 6.19
C GLY A 364 19.48 6.18 6.45
N ALA A 365 18.26 6.71 6.23
CA ALA A 365 17.02 5.94 6.34
C ALA A 365 15.86 6.53 5.53
N GLU A 366 14.94 5.67 5.10
CA GLU A 366 13.64 6.09 4.56
C GLU A 366 12.76 6.70 5.66
N GLY A 367 12.26 7.92 5.43
CA GLY A 367 11.31 8.61 6.31
C GLY A 367 9.85 8.24 6.00
N GLY A 368 8.90 8.82 6.75
CA GLY A 368 7.47 8.67 6.52
C GLY A 368 6.79 9.90 5.92
N GLY A 369 5.49 10.03 6.14
CA GLY A 369 4.70 11.18 5.71
C GLY A 369 5.34 12.52 6.05
N GLY A 370 5.46 13.40 5.04
CA GLY A 370 6.04 14.74 5.17
C GLY A 370 7.55 14.86 4.90
N TYR A 371 8.30 13.74 4.84
CA TYR A 371 9.73 13.76 4.53
C TYR A 371 10.02 13.99 3.03
N TYR A 372 9.06 13.69 2.16
CA TYR A 372 9.22 13.72 0.70
C TYR A 372 8.33 14.80 0.04
N GLY A 373 7.89 15.78 0.82
CA GLY A 373 7.02 16.87 0.37
C GLY A 373 5.91 17.19 1.37
N SER A 374 5.37 18.40 1.29
CA SER A 374 4.29 18.88 2.17
C SER A 374 2.89 18.75 1.58
N THR A 375 2.79 18.32 0.32
CA THR A 375 1.54 18.05 -0.42
C THR A 375 1.26 16.55 -0.48
N SER A 376 0.14 16.13 -1.08
CA SER A 376 -0.26 14.70 -1.18
C SER A 376 0.90 13.78 -1.54
N GLY A 377 1.74 14.16 -2.51
CA GLY A 377 2.87 13.36 -2.98
C GLY A 377 3.79 12.83 -1.88
N GLY A 378 4.05 13.65 -0.86
CA GLY A 378 4.88 13.30 0.30
C GLY A 378 4.15 12.48 1.38
N PHE A 379 2.90 12.11 1.12
CA PHE A 379 2.00 11.34 1.98
C PHE A 379 1.24 10.26 1.22
N ASP A 380 1.58 9.96 -0.05
CA ASP A 380 0.93 8.87 -0.81
C ASP A 380 1.45 7.47 -0.35
N GLN A 381 2.41 7.46 0.59
CA GLN A 381 2.97 6.28 1.24
C GLN A 381 3.16 6.51 2.73
N LEU A 382 2.98 5.45 3.53
CA LEU A 382 3.27 5.47 4.96
C LEU A 382 4.77 5.60 5.31
N GLY A 383 5.65 5.01 4.50
CA GLY A 383 7.11 5.10 4.63
C GLY A 383 7.71 4.44 5.88
N TYR A 384 8.79 5.03 6.41
CA TYR A 384 9.65 4.49 7.49
C TYR A 384 10.27 3.12 7.17
N GLY A 385 10.52 2.84 5.89
CA GLY A 385 10.86 1.50 5.43
C GLY A 385 12.14 0.93 6.01
N THR A 386 13.15 1.76 6.30
CA THR A 386 14.41 1.30 6.90
C THR A 386 14.21 0.73 8.31
N LEU A 387 13.30 1.33 9.09
CA LEU A 387 12.92 0.82 10.40
C LEU A 387 12.10 -0.47 10.24
N LEU A 388 11.11 -0.45 9.36
CA LEU A 388 10.02 -1.44 9.36
C LEU A 388 10.34 -2.72 8.58
N TYR A 389 11.04 -2.60 7.45
CA TYR A 389 11.24 -3.70 6.49
C TYR A 389 12.65 -4.29 6.47
N SER A 390 13.62 -3.69 7.16
CA SER A 390 14.97 -4.27 7.25
C SER A 390 14.94 -5.65 7.93
N LEU A 391 15.66 -6.62 7.34
CA LEU A 391 15.75 -8.02 7.78
C LEU A 391 17.17 -8.41 8.26
#